data_AF-A0A937TE07-F1
#
_entry.id   AF-A0A937TE07-F1
#
_cell.length_a   1.000
_cell.length_b   1.000
_cell.length_c   1.000
_cell.angle_alpha   90.00
_cell.angle_beta   90.00
_cell.angle_gamma   90.00
#
_symmetry.space_group_name_H-M   'P 1'
#
loop_
_entity.id
_entity.type
_entity.pdbx_description
1 polymer ?
#
loop_
_entity_poly.entity_id
_entity_poly.type
_entity_poly.pdbx_seq_one_letter_code
_entity_poly.pdbx_strand_id
1 'polypeptide(L)'
;MTPRPWWLIEFEITLEDGTIVHCDYDKEGDILELFFRRGPATCTVELTDNIILRFDRENETPLSLGLISYSALSNLAEIGPYGFRLKLDEIREDVRQTVLKIITTWPVNRFLKVLTYFPPRAKRPVPITFVERMPAFVQAQRQVA
;
A
#
# COMPACT_ATOMS: atom_id res chain seq x y z
N MET A 1 15.54 6.17 -27.98
CA MET A 1 14.46 5.59 -27.14
C MET A 1 14.99 4.29 -26.59
N THR A 2 15.33 4.23 -25.31
CA THR A 2 15.74 2.98 -24.66
C THR A 2 14.52 2.06 -24.63
N PRO A 3 14.62 0.79 -25.09
CA PRO A 3 13.50 -0.13 -25.01
C PRO A 3 13.07 -0.26 -23.55
N ARG A 4 11.76 -0.27 -23.30
CA ARG A 4 11.25 -0.47 -21.95
C ARG A 4 11.70 -1.84 -21.45
N PRO A 5 12.19 -1.95 -20.20
CA PRO A 5 12.57 -3.21 -19.63
C PRO A 5 11.37 -4.16 -19.54
N TRP A 6 11.55 -5.44 -19.86
CA TRP A 6 10.49 -6.45 -19.86
C TRP A 6 9.97 -6.79 -18.46
N TRP A 7 10.77 -6.50 -17.42
CA TRP A 7 10.44 -6.76 -16.02
C TRP A 7 9.57 -5.67 -15.40
N LEU A 8 9.43 -4.51 -16.04
CA LEU A 8 8.58 -3.42 -15.56
C LEU A 8 7.22 -3.46 -16.26
N ILE A 9 6.16 -3.65 -15.48
CA ILE A 9 4.78 -3.61 -15.95
C ILE A 9 4.12 -2.34 -15.43
N GLU A 10 3.66 -1.49 -16.34
CA GLU A 10 2.90 -0.29 -16.03
C GLU A 10 1.44 -0.49 -16.44
N PHE A 11 0.50 -0.15 -15.56
CA PHE A 11 -0.92 -0.21 -15.87
C PHE A 11 -1.71 0.76 -14.99
N GLU A 12 -3.00 0.91 -15.27
CA GLU A 12 -3.88 1.84 -14.54
C GLU A 12 -5.08 1.10 -13.97
N ILE A 13 -5.52 1.57 -12.79
CA ILE A 13 -6.76 1.12 -12.16
C ILE A 13 -7.67 2.34 -12.01
N THR A 14 -8.89 2.24 -12.52
CA THR A 14 -9.94 3.22 -12.25
C THR A 14 -10.73 2.79 -11.03
N LEU A 15 -10.75 3.61 -10.00
CA LEU A 15 -11.52 3.38 -8.79
C LEU A 15 -12.99 3.79 -8.98
N GLU A 16 -13.84 3.43 -8.01
CA GLU A 16 -15.29 3.66 -8.09
C GLU A 16 -15.68 5.15 -8.19
N ASP A 17 -14.84 6.06 -7.70
CA ASP A 17 -15.04 7.51 -7.78
C ASP A 17 -14.49 8.15 -9.07
N GLY A 18 -13.94 7.33 -9.98
CA GLY A 18 -13.27 7.78 -11.20
C GLY A 18 -11.80 8.15 -11.04
N THR A 19 -11.23 8.08 -9.83
CA THR A 19 -9.80 8.29 -9.61
C THR A 19 -8.99 7.23 -10.36
N ILE A 20 -7.98 7.68 -11.12
CA ILE A 20 -7.03 6.81 -11.81
C ILE A 20 -5.80 6.62 -10.93
N VAL A 21 -5.48 5.37 -10.64
CA VAL A 21 -4.26 4.97 -9.92
C VAL A 21 -3.30 4.36 -10.92
N HIS A 22 -2.16 5.00 -11.13
CA HIS A 22 -1.09 4.43 -11.94
C HIS A 22 -0.32 3.42 -11.10
N CYS A 23 0.03 2.29 -11.69
CA CYS A 23 0.67 1.20 -11.00
C CYS A 23 1.93 0.80 -11.76
N ASP A 24 3.05 0.76 -11.04
CA ASP A 24 4.33 0.30 -11.57
C ASP A 24 4.72 -0.98 -10.81
N TYR A 25 4.79 -2.10 -11.52
CA TYR A 25 5.19 -3.39 -10.95
C TYR A 25 6.53 -3.85 -11.50
N ASP A 26 7.53 -3.93 -10.63
CA ASP A 26 8.82 -4.53 -10.91
C ASP A 26 8.78 -6.04 -10.59
N LYS A 27 8.82 -6.87 -11.63
CA LYS A 27 8.80 -8.33 -11.50
C LYS A 27 10.06 -8.92 -10.87
N GLU A 28 11.23 -8.31 -11.06
CA GLU A 28 12.47 -8.83 -10.51
C GLU A 28 12.58 -8.54 -9.02
N GLY A 29 12.17 -7.33 -8.61
CA GLY A 29 12.13 -6.92 -7.21
C GLY A 29 10.90 -7.42 -6.43
N ASP A 30 9.84 -7.87 -7.12
CA ASP A 30 8.50 -8.10 -6.54
C ASP A 30 8.00 -6.86 -5.79
N ILE A 31 8.09 -5.70 -6.44
CA ILE A 31 7.71 -4.40 -5.88
C ILE A 31 6.56 -3.82 -6.70
N LEU A 32 5.45 -3.51 -6.03
CA LEU A 32 4.33 -2.77 -6.61
C LEU A 32 4.26 -1.39 -6.00
N GLU A 33 4.36 -0.35 -6.82
CA GLU A 33 4.10 1.03 -6.41
C GLU A 33 2.76 1.50 -6.98
N LEU A 34 1.87 1.96 -6.11
CA LEU A 34 0.56 2.51 -6.45
C LEU A 34 0.62 4.03 -6.33
N PHE A 35 0.44 4.76 -7.43
CA PHE A 35 0.47 6.22 -7.47
C PHE A 35 -0.95 6.79 -7.51
N PHE A 36 -1.34 7.47 -6.43
CA PHE A 36 -2.61 8.20 -6.32
C PHE A 36 -2.51 9.62 -6.89
N ARG A 37 -1.29 10.18 -6.90
CA ARG A 37 -1.00 11.51 -7.43
C ARG A 37 0.45 11.58 -7.87
N ARG A 38 0.72 12.33 -8.94
CA ARG A 38 2.09 12.67 -9.37
C ARG A 38 2.62 13.87 -8.57
N GLY A 39 3.87 13.80 -8.16
CA GLY A 39 4.55 14.90 -7.48
C GLY A 39 5.72 14.43 -6.61
N PRO A 40 6.54 15.35 -6.08
CA PRO A 40 7.54 15.03 -5.07
C PRO A 40 6.85 14.77 -3.73
N ALA A 41 7.24 13.70 -3.05
CA ALA A 41 6.81 13.47 -1.67
C ALA A 41 7.61 14.37 -0.72
N THR A 42 6.94 15.02 0.22
CA THR A 42 7.59 15.76 1.31
C THR A 42 7.77 14.91 2.56
N CYS A 43 7.12 13.74 2.62
CA CYS A 43 7.31 12.75 3.66
C CYS A 43 7.20 11.30 3.13
N THR A 44 8.00 10.42 3.71
CA THR A 44 7.98 8.97 3.48
C THR A 44 8.03 8.28 4.83
N VAL A 45 7.15 7.31 5.05
CA VAL A 45 7.12 6.50 6.27
C VAL A 45 7.01 5.01 5.94
N GLU A 46 7.68 4.19 6.73
CA GLU A 46 7.49 2.74 6.72
C GLU A 46 6.32 2.39 7.63
N LEU A 47 5.26 1.81 7.06
CA LEU A 47 4.11 1.31 7.81
C LEU A 47 4.39 -0.08 8.38
N THR A 48 5.15 -0.89 7.63
CA THR A 48 5.71 -2.19 8.00
C THR A 48 7.08 -2.32 7.31
N ASP A 49 7.81 -3.43 7.51
CA ASP A 49 9.06 -3.71 6.77
C ASP A 49 8.87 -3.76 5.24
N ASN A 50 7.64 -3.98 4.78
CA ASN A 50 7.32 -4.23 3.37
C ASN A 50 6.32 -3.23 2.77
N ILE A 51 5.88 -2.23 3.54
CA ILE A 51 4.86 -1.27 3.11
C ILE A 51 5.33 0.13 3.41
N ILE A 52 5.49 0.93 2.36
CA ILE A 52 5.98 2.31 2.42
C ILE A 52 4.89 3.25 1.95
N LEU A 53 4.61 4.29 2.73
CA LEU A 53 3.68 5.36 2.37
C LEU A 53 4.45 6.64 2.07
N ARG A 54 4.18 7.22 0.90
CA ARG A 54 4.70 8.52 0.48
C ARG A 54 3.55 9.51 0.39
N PHE A 55 3.72 10.68 0.99
CA PHE A 55 2.67 11.69 1.05
C PHE A 55 3.25 13.10 1.13
N ASP A 56 2.38 14.07 0.86
CA ASP A 56 2.66 15.47 1.08
C ASP A 56 2.22 15.80 2.50
N ARG A 57 3.18 16.13 3.35
CA ARG A 57 2.97 16.49 4.75
C ARG A 57 2.14 17.77 4.90
N GLU A 58 2.33 18.76 4.06
CA GLU A 58 1.64 20.06 4.21
C GLU A 58 0.17 19.94 3.84
N ASN A 59 -0.11 19.22 2.75
CA ASN A 59 -1.47 19.04 2.24
C ASN A 59 -2.17 17.79 2.81
N GLU A 60 -1.45 16.97 3.59
CA GLU A 60 -1.91 15.67 4.10
C GLU A 60 -2.44 14.72 3.01
N THR A 61 -1.91 14.84 1.79
CA THR A 61 -2.39 14.09 0.63
C THR A 61 -1.50 12.91 0.33
N PRO A 62 -2.04 11.70 0.15
CA PRO A 62 -1.25 10.54 -0.28
C PRO A 62 -0.73 10.75 -1.70
N LEU A 63 0.52 10.37 -1.94
CA LEU A 63 1.11 10.35 -3.28
C LEU A 63 1.20 8.92 -3.79
N SER A 64 1.81 8.03 -3.00
CA SER A 64 1.95 6.64 -3.40
C SER A 64 2.08 5.66 -2.23
N LEU A 65 1.78 4.40 -2.51
CA LEU A 65 1.93 3.26 -1.61
C LEU A 65 2.83 2.21 -2.29
N GLY A 66 4.00 1.97 -1.69
CA GLY A 66 4.95 0.95 -2.13
C GLY A 66 4.75 -0.34 -1.35
N LEU A 67 4.67 -1.46 -2.07
CA LEU A 67 4.48 -2.81 -1.55
C LEU A 67 5.67 -3.68 -1.99
N ILE A 68 6.56 -3.97 -1.05
CA ILE A 68 7.75 -4.81 -1.27
C ILE A 68 7.38 -6.27 -0.98
N SER A 69 7.89 -7.20 -1.79
CA SER A 69 7.44 -8.60 -1.75
C SER A 69 5.92 -8.71 -1.96
N TYR A 70 5.41 -7.98 -2.95
CA TYR A 70 3.97 -7.84 -3.20
C TYR A 70 3.28 -9.19 -3.38
N SER A 71 3.93 -10.16 -4.03
CA SER A 71 3.38 -11.51 -4.21
C SER A 71 3.07 -12.19 -2.86
N ALA A 72 3.89 -11.96 -1.83
CA ALA A 72 3.67 -12.48 -0.48
C ALA A 72 2.60 -11.68 0.27
N LEU A 73 2.62 -10.34 0.15
CA LEU A 73 1.65 -9.45 0.79
C LEU A 73 0.21 -9.65 0.29
N SER A 74 0.06 -9.96 -1.00
CA SER A 74 -1.23 -10.15 -1.66
C SER A 74 -1.72 -11.61 -1.66
N ASN A 75 -0.92 -12.52 -1.10
CA ASN A 75 -1.27 -13.93 -1.01
C ASN A 75 -2.36 -14.16 0.05
N LEU A 76 -3.23 -15.12 -0.21
CA LEU A 76 -4.22 -15.58 0.77
C LEU A 76 -3.58 -16.67 1.64
N ALA A 77 -3.79 -16.56 2.94
CA ALA A 77 -3.68 -17.70 3.84
C ALA A 77 -4.86 -18.65 3.60
N GLU A 78 -4.84 -19.81 4.27
CA GLU A 78 -5.97 -20.75 4.28
C GLU A 78 -7.28 -20.07 4.69
N ILE A 79 -7.21 -19.06 5.57
CA ILE A 79 -8.35 -18.31 6.09
C ILE A 79 -8.08 -16.81 5.96
N GLY A 80 -8.30 -16.25 4.77
CA GLY A 80 -8.21 -14.81 4.50
C GLY A 80 -6.80 -14.29 4.21
N PRO A 81 -6.60 -12.97 4.06
CA PRO A 81 -5.30 -12.38 3.77
C PRO A 81 -4.35 -12.43 4.97
N TYR A 82 -3.04 -12.41 4.72
CA TYR A 82 -2.05 -12.25 5.79
C TYR A 82 -2.12 -10.84 6.39
N GLY A 83 -2.24 -10.78 7.72
CA GLY A 83 -2.20 -9.53 8.48
C GLY A 83 -0.79 -9.23 9.00
N PHE A 84 -0.41 -7.95 8.95
CA PHE A 84 0.88 -7.44 9.38
C PHE A 84 0.69 -6.36 10.44
N ARG A 85 1.51 -6.37 11.49
CA ARG A 85 1.46 -5.33 12.52
C ARG A 85 1.97 -4.01 11.94
N LEU A 86 1.22 -2.92 12.15
CA LEU A 86 1.69 -1.57 11.83
C LEU A 86 2.73 -1.09 12.85
N LYS A 87 3.82 -0.49 12.35
CA LYS A 87 4.91 0.09 13.16
C LYS A 87 4.64 1.55 13.55
N LEU A 88 3.41 1.87 13.96
CA LEU A 88 3.02 3.25 14.27
C LEU A 88 3.84 3.88 15.42
N ASP A 89 4.38 3.05 16.32
CA ASP A 89 5.23 3.47 17.43
C ASP A 89 6.61 3.98 16.93
N GLU A 90 7.05 3.55 15.75
CA GLU A 90 8.32 3.98 15.11
C GLU A 90 8.13 5.25 14.27
N ILE A 91 6.89 5.57 13.90
CA ILE A 91 6.55 6.80 13.19
C ILE A 91 6.60 7.97 14.17
N ARG A 92 7.29 9.04 13.75
CA ARG A 92 7.40 10.29 14.51
C ARG A 92 6.01 10.83 14.88
N GLU A 93 5.89 11.30 16.12
CA GLU A 93 4.62 11.78 16.67
C GLU A 93 3.98 12.89 15.83
N ASP A 94 4.81 13.78 15.26
CA ASP A 94 4.37 14.95 14.49
C ASP A 94 3.72 14.63 13.14
N VAL A 95 3.84 13.39 12.66
CA VAL A 95 3.19 12.94 11.41
C VAL A 95 2.26 11.73 11.61
N ARG A 96 2.23 11.13 12.81
CA ARG A 96 1.46 9.91 13.09
C ARG A 96 -0.03 10.09 12.82
N GLN A 97 -0.61 11.22 13.19
CA GLN A 97 -2.04 11.50 12.96
C GLN A 97 -2.36 11.64 11.47
N THR A 98 -1.50 12.32 10.71
CA THR A 98 -1.61 12.42 9.25
C THR A 98 -1.53 11.05 8.59
N VAL A 99 -0.59 10.19 9.02
CA VAL A 99 -0.48 8.81 8.52
C VAL A 99 -1.74 8.01 8.82
N LEU A 100 -2.24 8.04 10.06
CA LEU A 100 -3.48 7.36 10.45
C LEU A 100 -4.67 7.81 9.60
N LYS A 101 -4.82 9.11 9.39
CA LYS A 101 -5.84 9.68 8.51
C LYS A 101 -5.68 9.14 7.10
N ILE A 102 -4.50 9.21 6.50
CA ILE A 102 -4.25 8.76 5.13
C ILE A 102 -4.59 7.27 4.96
N ILE A 103 -4.06 6.38 5.80
CA ILE A 103 -4.25 4.93 5.64
C ILE A 103 -5.69 4.46 5.91
N THR A 104 -6.50 5.25 6.61
CA THR A 104 -7.91 4.93 6.91
C THR A 104 -8.91 5.64 5.99
N THR A 105 -8.44 6.54 5.11
CA THR A 105 -9.28 7.30 4.19
C THR A 105 -9.00 6.93 2.73
N TRP A 106 -9.89 7.40 1.86
CA TRP A 106 -9.74 7.25 0.42
C TRP A 106 -8.52 8.03 -0.10
N PRO A 107 -7.79 7.54 -1.12
CA PRO A 107 -7.96 6.25 -1.81
C PRO A 107 -7.22 5.08 -1.13
N VAL A 108 -6.33 5.36 -0.19
CA VAL A 108 -5.39 4.36 0.36
C VAL A 108 -6.12 3.19 1.02
N ASN A 109 -7.23 3.46 1.73
CA ASN A 109 -8.02 2.43 2.41
C ASN A 109 -8.71 1.42 1.48
N ARG A 110 -8.66 1.62 0.15
CA ARG A 110 -9.10 0.62 -0.83
C ARG A 110 -8.07 -0.48 -1.05
N PHE A 111 -6.79 -0.15 -0.90
CA PHE A 111 -5.66 -1.05 -1.13
C PHE A 111 -5.12 -1.61 0.18
N LEU A 112 -5.14 -0.79 1.23
CA LEU A 112 -4.59 -1.13 2.54
C LEU A 112 -5.71 -1.08 3.59
N LYS A 113 -6.11 -2.24 4.10
CA LYS A 113 -7.13 -2.33 5.15
C LYS A 113 -6.48 -2.32 6.51
N VAL A 114 -6.99 -1.48 7.41
CA VAL A 114 -6.53 -1.39 8.79
C VAL A 114 -7.59 -1.94 9.72
N LEU A 115 -7.18 -2.79 10.65
CA LEU A 115 -8.01 -3.26 11.75
C LEU A 115 -7.22 -3.17 13.06
N THR A 116 -7.94 -3.24 14.17
CA THR A 116 -7.32 -3.27 15.50
C THR A 116 -7.70 -4.57 16.19
N TYR A 117 -6.68 -5.32 16.63
CA TYR A 117 -6.87 -6.47 17.49
C TYR A 117 -6.58 -6.07 18.93
N PHE A 118 -7.48 -6.43 19.86
CA PHE A 118 -7.28 -6.21 21.29
C PHE A 118 -7.13 -7.56 22.00
N PRO A 119 -5.89 -8.05 22.22
CA PRO A 119 -5.69 -9.30 22.95
C PRO A 119 -6.21 -9.15 24.39
N PRO A 120 -6.91 -10.16 24.96
CA PRO A 120 -7.53 -10.05 26.29
C PRO A 120 -6.58 -9.69 27.45
N ARG A 121 -5.27 -9.92 27.29
CA ARG A 121 -4.24 -9.60 28.31
C ARG A 121 -3.32 -8.46 27.91
N ALA A 122 -3.56 -7.82 26.77
CA ALA A 122 -2.74 -6.71 26.31
C ALA A 122 -3.15 -5.41 27.02
N LYS A 123 -2.17 -4.56 27.31
CA LYS A 123 -2.41 -3.21 27.84
C LYS A 123 -2.79 -2.21 26.74
N ARG A 124 -2.54 -2.55 25.48
CA ARG A 124 -2.76 -1.68 24.32
C ARG A 124 -3.30 -2.48 23.13
N PRO A 125 -4.15 -1.87 22.29
CA PRO A 125 -4.54 -2.44 21.01
C PRO A 125 -3.32 -2.66 20.10
N VAL A 126 -3.40 -3.69 19.25
CA VAL A 126 -2.42 -4.00 18.21
C VAL A 126 -3.02 -3.59 16.87
N PRO A 127 -2.48 -2.53 16.22
CA PRO A 127 -2.91 -2.14 14.89
C PRO A 127 -2.35 -3.12 13.86
N ILE A 128 -3.23 -3.66 13.03
CA ILE A 128 -2.91 -4.64 12.00
C ILE A 128 -3.37 -4.07 10.66
N THR A 129 -2.61 -4.36 9.62
CA THR A 129 -2.94 -4.02 8.24
C THR A 129 -2.85 -5.25 7.34
N PHE A 130 -3.61 -5.27 6.25
CA PHE A 130 -3.45 -6.26 5.18
C PHE A 130 -3.72 -5.61 3.83
N VAL A 131 -3.15 -6.19 2.78
CA VAL A 131 -3.34 -5.74 1.40
C VAL A 131 -4.63 -6.35 0.86
N GLU A 132 -5.53 -5.50 0.38
CA GLU A 132 -6.77 -5.92 -0.29
C GLU A 132 -6.42 -6.44 -1.68
N ARG A 133 -6.88 -7.65 -2.01
CA ARG A 133 -6.63 -8.23 -3.33
C ARG A 133 -7.53 -7.59 -4.36
N MET A 134 -6.94 -6.90 -5.33
CA MET A 134 -7.70 -6.27 -6.40
C MET A 134 -7.97 -7.23 -7.58
N PRO A 135 -9.22 -7.41 -8.02
CA PRO A 135 -9.55 -8.27 -9.16
C PRO A 135 -8.83 -7.88 -10.47
N ALA A 136 -8.65 -6.57 -10.70
CA ALA A 136 -7.97 -6.05 -11.89
C ALA A 136 -6.49 -6.50 -11.96
N PHE A 137 -5.79 -6.58 -10.82
CA PHE A 137 -4.40 -7.02 -10.77
C PHE A 137 -4.26 -8.52 -11.05
N VAL A 138 -5.21 -9.33 -10.59
CA VAL A 138 -5.24 -10.78 -10.86
C VAL A 138 -5.38 -11.07 -12.36
N GLN A 139 -6.10 -10.21 -13.09
CA GLN A 139 -6.23 -10.33 -14.55
C GLN A 139 -4.96 -9.89 -15.28
N ALA A 140 -4.34 -8.79 -14.85
CA ALA A 140 -3.07 -8.32 -15.40
C ALA A 140 -1.94 -9.34 -15.19
N GLN A 141 -1.87 -10.00 -14.03
CA GLN A 141 -0.89 -11.07 -13.79
C GLN A 141 -1.09 -12.32 -14.66
N ARG A 142 -2.35 -12.65 -15.01
CA ARG A 142 -2.67 -13.83 -15.84
C ARG A 142 -2.41 -13.62 -17.34
N GLN A 143 -2.41 -12.39 -17.82
CA GLN A 143 -2.13 -12.08 -19.23
C GLN A 143 -0.63 -12.06 -19.56
N VAL A 144 0.23 -12.04 -18.53
CA VAL A 144 1.70 -11.96 -18.66
C VAL A 144 2.40 -13.25 -18.17
N ALA A 145 1.62 -14.31 -17.93
CA ALA A 145 2.08 -15.64 -17.51
C ALA A 145 1.95 -16.65 -18.65
#